data_AF-A0A938MX94-F1
#
_entry.id   AF-A0A938MX94-F1
#
_cell.length_a   1.000
_cell.length_b   1.000
_cell.length_c   1.000
_cell.angle_alpha   90.00
_cell.angle_beta   90.00
_cell.angle_gamma   90.00
#
_symmetry.space_group_name_H-M   'P 1'
#
loop_
_entity.id
_entity.type
_entity.pdbx_description
1 polymer ?
#
loop_
_entity_poly.entity_id
_entity_poly.type
_entity_poly.pdbx_seq_one_letter_code
_entity_poly.pdbx_strand_id
1 'polypeptide(L)'
;MQIVVNHLTRMQKGFMCAAGVDLSTGRHVRPVLAGQMRTDMLACHGGPFALGWRVELGDTKFVGKVPEIEDRLFDASAARAIEPVPAGAFWQLLTEMATTRLADVFGPDLQPIGAASCGVLEYNGLRSLGCYWANRPAVQIQPAPDHQRIRFSFEEGERRYSVPVTDIRLYAEDHVTPLPDAVQAMHEAIARHARVLLSVGLSRAFKSSDNRPAVHWLQVNNLHLPPT
;
A
#
# COMPACT_ATOMS: atom_id res chain seq x y z
N MET A 1 -13.70 -15.89 2.33
CA MET A 1 -13.06 -15.16 1.23
C MET A 1 -11.54 -15.30 1.37
N GLN A 2 -10.85 -15.70 0.31
CA GLN A 2 -9.38 -15.84 0.33
C GLN A 2 -8.70 -14.73 -0.45
N ILE A 3 -7.69 -14.12 0.17
CA ILE A 3 -6.88 -13.07 -0.45
C ILE A 3 -5.41 -13.48 -0.49
N VAL A 4 -4.67 -12.97 -1.48
CA VAL A 4 -3.20 -12.94 -1.44
C VAL A 4 -2.76 -11.54 -1.04
N VAL A 5 -2.09 -11.42 0.10
CA VAL A 5 -1.70 -10.13 0.67
C VAL A 5 -0.60 -9.49 -0.19
N ASN A 6 -0.90 -8.35 -0.80
CA ASN A 6 0.08 -7.53 -1.53
C ASN A 6 0.20 -6.10 -1.00
N HIS A 7 -0.68 -5.69 -0.07
CA HIS A 7 -0.50 -4.47 0.72
C HIS A 7 -0.35 -4.84 2.20
N LEU A 8 0.77 -4.45 2.80
CA LEU A 8 1.03 -4.57 4.23
C LEU A 8 1.65 -3.27 4.71
N THR A 9 0.79 -2.42 5.29
CA THR A 9 1.13 -1.02 5.55
C THR A 9 1.16 -0.70 7.02
N ARG A 10 2.14 0.13 7.42
CA ARG A 10 2.15 0.77 8.73
C ARG A 10 1.14 1.90 8.76
N MET A 11 0.53 2.10 9.93
CA MET A 11 -0.33 3.25 10.20
C MET A 11 0.32 4.16 11.24
N GLN A 12 -0.43 4.49 12.30
CA GLN A 12 0.08 5.04 13.54
C GLN A 12 0.62 3.92 14.45
N LYS A 13 1.39 4.27 15.47
CA LYS A 13 2.04 3.32 16.39
C LYS A 13 1.07 2.24 16.88
N GLY A 14 1.45 0.97 16.72
CA GLY A 14 0.67 -0.20 17.14
C GLY A 14 -0.45 -0.64 16.20
N PHE A 15 -0.62 0.03 15.06
CA PHE A 15 -1.65 -0.30 14.07
C PHE A 15 -1.06 -0.51 12.68
N MET A 16 -1.73 -1.38 11.94
CA MET A 16 -1.38 -1.75 10.58
C MET A 16 -2.63 -1.74 9.70
N CYS A 17 -2.44 -1.87 8.40
CA CYS A 17 -3.50 -2.24 7.47
C CYS A 17 -2.96 -3.34 6.55
N ALA A 18 -3.82 -4.30 6.22
CA ALA A 18 -3.56 -5.30 5.21
C ALA A 18 -4.56 -5.14 4.07
N ALA A 19 -4.11 -5.38 2.84
CA ALA A 19 -4.99 -5.60 1.71
C ALA A 19 -4.37 -6.64 0.77
N GLY A 20 -5.22 -7.26 -0.03
CA GLY A 20 -4.81 -8.33 -0.91
C GLY A 20 -5.68 -8.43 -2.14
N VAL A 21 -5.36 -9.41 -2.97
CA VAL A 21 -6.15 -9.75 -4.16
C VAL A 21 -7.05 -10.91 -3.82
N ASP A 22 -8.36 -10.73 -3.94
CA ASP A 22 -9.33 -11.81 -3.80
C ASP A 22 -9.15 -12.81 -4.95
N LEU A 23 -8.84 -14.06 -4.59
CA LEU A 23 -8.53 -15.13 -5.55
C LEU A 23 -9.71 -15.51 -6.44
N SER A 24 -10.94 -15.24 -5.99
CA SER A 24 -12.15 -15.56 -6.77
C SER A 24 -12.49 -14.51 -7.82
N THR A 25 -12.14 -13.25 -7.58
CA THR A 25 -12.53 -12.12 -8.44
C THR A 25 -11.36 -11.45 -9.14
N GLY A 26 -10.12 -11.70 -8.69
CA GLY A 26 -8.91 -11.01 -9.16
C GLY A 26 -8.89 -9.52 -8.81
N ARG A 27 -9.71 -9.07 -7.84
CA ARG A 27 -9.82 -7.66 -7.44
C ARG A 27 -9.17 -7.43 -6.08
N HIS A 28 -8.66 -6.22 -5.87
CA HIS A 28 -8.21 -5.80 -4.55
C HIS A 28 -9.36 -5.78 -3.53
N VAL A 29 -9.07 -6.28 -2.34
CA VAL A 29 -9.90 -6.27 -1.14
C VAL A 29 -9.08 -5.77 0.03
N ARG A 30 -9.64 -4.85 0.80
CA ARG A 30 -9.08 -4.37 2.06
C ARG A 30 -9.93 -4.87 3.22
N PRO A 31 -9.51 -5.94 3.93
CA PRO A 31 -10.17 -6.34 5.16
C PRO A 31 -10.10 -5.22 6.20
N VAL A 32 -11.25 -4.85 6.75
CA VAL A 32 -11.38 -3.83 7.80
C VAL A 32 -12.11 -4.40 9.01
N LEU A 33 -11.79 -3.89 10.19
CA LEU A 33 -12.52 -4.18 11.43
C LEU A 33 -13.44 -3.00 11.76
N ALA A 34 -14.35 -3.19 12.73
CA ALA A 34 -15.09 -2.06 13.30
C ALA A 34 -14.15 -1.08 14.03
N GLY A 35 -13.01 -1.57 14.51
CA GLY A 35 -11.89 -0.77 15.00
C GLY A 35 -10.70 -0.78 14.03
N GLN A 36 -9.51 -0.50 14.56
CA GLN A 36 -8.27 -0.56 13.78
C GLN A 36 -7.57 -1.91 13.93
N MET A 37 -6.96 -2.38 12.83
CA MET A 37 -6.16 -3.60 12.84
C MET A 37 -4.84 -3.34 13.58
N ARG A 38 -4.56 -4.19 14.58
CA ARG A 38 -3.37 -4.08 15.42
C ARG A 38 -2.21 -4.85 14.79
N THR A 39 -0.98 -4.46 15.16
CA THR A 39 0.24 -5.08 14.63
C THR A 39 0.45 -6.51 15.11
N ASP A 40 -0.26 -6.96 16.14
CA ASP A 40 -0.30 -8.37 16.56
C ASP A 40 -0.90 -9.31 15.48
N MET A 41 -1.65 -8.77 14.52
CA MET A 41 -2.16 -9.53 13.37
C MET A 41 -1.10 -9.80 12.28
N LEU A 42 0.12 -9.29 12.44
CA LEU A 42 1.26 -9.64 11.57
C LEU A 42 1.75 -11.06 11.85
N ALA A 43 2.16 -11.79 10.81
CA ALA A 43 2.68 -13.15 10.95
C ALA A 43 3.95 -13.24 11.82
N CYS A 44 4.79 -12.19 11.83
CA CYS A 44 5.94 -12.12 12.74
C CYS A 44 5.54 -12.08 14.23
N HIS A 45 4.28 -11.75 14.53
CA HIS A 45 3.70 -11.75 15.88
C HIS A 45 2.69 -12.90 16.08
N GLY A 46 2.64 -13.88 15.15
CA GLY A 46 1.72 -15.01 15.20
C GLY A 46 0.33 -14.75 14.57
N GLY A 47 0.12 -13.57 13.99
CA GLY A 47 -1.12 -13.24 13.28
C GLY A 47 -1.19 -13.80 11.84
N PRO A 48 -2.32 -13.62 11.13
CA PRO A 48 -2.52 -14.23 9.83
C PRO A 48 -1.85 -13.49 8.66
N PHE A 49 -1.44 -12.22 8.84
CA PHE A 49 -1.03 -11.37 7.71
C PHE A 49 0.47 -11.29 7.51
N ALA A 50 0.94 -11.70 6.34
CA ALA A 50 2.28 -11.42 5.81
C ALA A 50 2.20 -11.17 4.31
N LEU A 51 3.13 -10.36 3.79
CA LEU A 51 3.19 -10.08 2.35
C LEU A 51 3.44 -11.37 1.57
N GLY A 52 2.70 -11.57 0.48
CA GLY A 52 2.77 -12.78 -0.34
C GLY A 52 2.09 -14.00 0.28
N TRP A 53 1.37 -13.86 1.40
CA TRP A 53 0.64 -14.99 2.00
C TRP A 53 -0.80 -15.05 1.50
N ARG A 54 -1.31 -16.28 1.35
CA ARG A 54 -2.73 -16.56 1.19
C ARG A 54 -3.40 -16.58 2.56
N VAL A 55 -4.44 -15.78 2.72
CA VAL A 55 -5.19 -15.61 3.96
C VAL A 55 -6.66 -15.87 3.71
N GLU A 56 -7.27 -16.75 4.51
CA GLU A 56 -8.72 -16.89 4.61
C GLU A 56 -9.25 -15.80 5.55
N LEU A 57 -10.24 -15.03 5.12
CA LEU A 57 -10.91 -14.00 5.92
C LEU A 57 -12.25 -14.48 6.49
N GLY A 58 -12.76 -15.62 6.05
CA GLY A 58 -14.11 -16.08 6.35
C GLY A 58 -15.16 -15.26 5.60
N ASP A 59 -16.35 -15.12 6.21
CA ASP A 59 -17.40 -14.28 5.67
C ASP A 59 -17.05 -12.81 5.79
N THR A 60 -17.36 -12.04 4.74
CA THR A 60 -17.07 -10.60 4.70
C THR A 60 -18.28 -9.82 4.20
N LYS A 61 -18.37 -8.56 4.60
CA LYS A 61 -19.43 -7.63 4.19
C LYS A 61 -18.85 -6.41 3.50
N PHE A 62 -19.40 -6.03 2.34
CA PHE A 62 -19.09 -4.76 1.70
C PHE A 62 -19.45 -3.58 2.61
N VAL A 63 -18.47 -2.72 2.90
CA VAL A 63 -18.65 -1.48 3.69
C VAL A 63 -17.93 -0.28 3.07
N GLY A 64 -17.37 -0.46 1.87
CA GLY A 64 -16.63 0.58 1.17
C GLY A 64 -17.49 1.72 0.64
N LYS A 65 -16.85 2.85 0.41
CA LYS A 65 -17.37 4.04 -0.26
C LYS A 65 -16.28 4.57 -1.17
N VAL A 66 -16.59 5.35 -2.21
CA VAL A 66 -15.55 5.91 -3.07
C VAL A 66 -14.59 6.83 -2.29
N PRO A 67 -13.25 6.73 -2.50
CA PRO A 67 -12.53 5.78 -3.36
C PRO A 67 -12.23 4.41 -2.70
N GLU A 68 -12.53 4.24 -1.43
CA GLU A 68 -12.31 3.08 -0.55
C GLU A 68 -13.25 1.87 -0.82
N ILE A 69 -13.56 1.59 -2.09
CA ILE A 69 -14.51 0.54 -2.50
C ILE A 69 -14.03 -0.89 -2.19
N GLU A 70 -12.74 -1.05 -1.89
CA GLU A 70 -12.13 -2.33 -1.53
C GLU A 70 -12.49 -2.77 -0.10
N ASP A 71 -13.06 -1.89 0.73
CA ASP A 71 -13.31 -2.19 2.15
C ASP A 71 -14.33 -3.32 2.33
N ARG A 72 -13.89 -4.34 3.07
CA ARG A 72 -14.69 -5.51 3.47
C ARG A 72 -14.58 -5.70 4.97
N LEU A 73 -15.69 -5.52 5.69
CA LEU A 73 -15.76 -5.83 7.11
C LEU A 73 -15.62 -7.35 7.27
N PHE A 74 -14.68 -7.79 8.12
CA PHE A 74 -14.45 -9.20 8.43
C PHE A 74 -14.36 -9.42 9.94
N ASP A 75 -14.51 -10.67 10.38
CA ASP A 75 -14.25 -11.09 11.76
C ASP A 75 -12.78 -11.49 11.91
N ALA A 76 -12.04 -10.79 12.76
CA ALA A 76 -10.64 -11.08 13.05
C ALA A 76 -10.41 -12.52 13.51
N SER A 77 -11.35 -13.09 14.27
CA SER A 77 -11.25 -14.46 14.80
C SER A 77 -11.43 -15.54 13.73
N ALA A 78 -12.07 -15.18 12.60
CA ALA A 78 -12.23 -16.06 11.45
C ALA A 78 -10.99 -16.06 10.54
N ALA A 79 -10.13 -15.06 10.63
CA ALA A 79 -9.00 -14.91 9.74
C ALA A 79 -7.88 -15.90 10.05
N ARG A 80 -7.36 -16.56 9.01
CA ARG A 80 -6.34 -17.61 9.12
C ARG A 80 -5.33 -17.51 8.00
N ALA A 81 -4.05 -17.55 8.35
CA ALA A 81 -3.00 -17.81 7.38
C ALA A 81 -3.18 -19.22 6.82
N ILE A 82 -3.12 -19.36 5.49
CA ILE A 82 -3.15 -20.68 4.84
C ILE A 82 -1.72 -21.11 4.50
N GLU A 83 -1.08 -20.40 3.57
CA GLU A 83 0.28 -20.70 3.12
C GLU A 83 0.92 -19.49 2.43
N PRO A 84 2.26 -19.40 2.38
CA PRO A 84 2.95 -18.46 1.50
C PRO A 84 2.72 -18.83 0.03
N VAL A 85 2.48 -17.82 -0.82
CA VAL A 85 2.43 -17.99 -2.27
C VAL A 85 3.86 -18.07 -2.80
N PRO A 86 4.17 -19.02 -3.71
CA PRO A 86 5.48 -19.09 -4.35
C PRO A 86 5.88 -17.75 -4.99
N ALA A 87 7.14 -17.35 -4.83
CA ALA A 87 7.62 -16.01 -5.24
C ALA A 87 7.33 -15.69 -6.72
N GLY A 88 7.53 -16.66 -7.63
CA GLY A 88 7.21 -16.50 -9.05
C GLY A 88 5.72 -16.27 -9.32
N ALA A 89 4.85 -17.01 -8.63
CA ALA A 89 3.40 -16.85 -8.75
C ALA A 89 2.91 -15.53 -8.17
N PHE A 90 3.49 -15.10 -7.04
CA PHE A 90 3.21 -13.78 -6.46
C PHE A 90 3.66 -12.66 -7.40
N TRP A 91 4.87 -12.74 -7.96
CA TRP A 91 5.39 -11.78 -8.92
C TRP A 91 4.53 -11.70 -10.19
N GLN A 92 4.09 -12.85 -10.70
CA GLN A 92 3.19 -12.92 -11.86
C GLN A 92 1.86 -12.23 -11.55
N LEU A 93 1.22 -12.55 -10.43
CA LEU A 93 -0.02 -11.91 -9.98
C LEU A 93 0.11 -10.38 -9.94
N LEU A 94 1.18 -9.88 -9.33
CA LEU A 94 1.42 -8.44 -9.25
C LEU A 94 1.63 -7.81 -10.63
N THR A 95 2.37 -8.49 -11.51
CA THR A 95 2.68 -8.01 -12.85
C THR A 95 1.43 -7.92 -13.73
N GLU A 96 0.55 -8.93 -13.65
CA GLU A 96 -0.72 -8.97 -14.38
C GLU A 96 -1.67 -7.85 -13.94
N MET A 97 -1.62 -7.46 -12.66
CA MET A 97 -2.46 -6.37 -12.14
C MET A 97 -1.86 -4.98 -12.32
N ALA A 98 -0.56 -4.87 -12.59
CA ALA A 98 0.14 -3.60 -12.59
C ALA A 98 -0.15 -2.79 -13.84
N THR A 99 -0.53 -1.53 -13.66
CA THR A 99 -0.69 -0.56 -14.74
C THR A 99 0.57 0.31 -14.88
N THR A 100 0.71 1.01 -16.00
CA THR A 100 1.81 1.95 -16.25
C THR A 100 1.42 3.40 -16.01
N ARG A 101 0.14 3.67 -15.70
CA ARG A 101 -0.39 4.99 -15.38
C ARG A 101 -1.22 4.92 -14.10
N LEU A 102 -1.01 5.87 -13.20
CA LEU A 102 -1.76 5.97 -11.95
C LEU A 102 -3.24 6.28 -12.20
N ALA A 103 -3.56 7.02 -13.28
CA ALA A 103 -4.94 7.28 -13.68
C ALA A 103 -5.72 5.99 -14.04
N ASP A 104 -5.05 4.95 -14.53
CA ASP A 104 -5.69 3.66 -14.82
C ASP A 104 -6.03 2.90 -13.52
N VAL A 105 -5.32 3.21 -12.42
CA VAL A 105 -5.64 2.70 -11.08
C VAL A 105 -6.77 3.53 -10.48
N PHE A 106 -6.52 4.81 -10.23
CA PHE A 106 -7.32 5.65 -9.34
C PHE A 106 -8.41 6.45 -10.06
N GLY A 107 -8.43 6.44 -11.39
CA GLY A 107 -9.36 7.20 -12.21
C GLY A 107 -8.87 8.62 -12.56
N PRO A 108 -9.66 9.35 -13.37
CA PRO A 108 -9.30 10.67 -13.87
C PRO A 108 -9.28 11.77 -12.80
N ASP A 109 -9.89 11.52 -11.64
CA ASP A 109 -9.91 12.47 -10.52
C ASP A 109 -8.58 12.56 -9.77
N LEU A 110 -7.62 11.68 -10.08
CA LEU A 110 -6.27 11.77 -9.53
C LEU A 110 -5.54 12.98 -10.11
N GLN A 111 -5.23 13.93 -9.25
CA GLN A 111 -4.63 15.19 -9.66
C GLN A 111 -3.32 15.45 -8.90
N PRO A 112 -2.35 16.15 -9.51
CA PRO A 112 -1.23 16.71 -8.78
C PRO A 112 -1.72 17.68 -7.71
N ILE A 113 -1.26 17.51 -6.47
CA ILE A 113 -1.59 18.40 -5.34
C ILE A 113 -0.27 18.78 -4.66
N GLY A 114 0.04 20.07 -4.67
CA GLY A 114 1.34 20.59 -4.25
C GLY A 114 2.43 20.37 -5.30
N ALA A 115 3.70 20.55 -4.89
CA ALA A 115 4.83 20.54 -5.82
C ALA A 115 5.22 19.14 -6.33
N ALA A 116 5.04 18.10 -5.50
CA ALA A 116 5.61 16.78 -5.77
C ALA A 116 4.68 15.61 -5.37
N SER A 117 3.39 15.84 -5.13
CA SER A 117 2.46 14.77 -4.74
C SER A 117 1.22 14.78 -5.63
N CYS A 118 0.41 13.74 -5.54
CA CYS A 118 -0.92 13.68 -6.10
C CYS A 118 -1.91 13.07 -5.11
N GLY A 119 -3.19 13.24 -5.39
CA GLY A 119 -4.29 12.73 -4.58
C GLY A 119 -5.63 12.95 -5.24
N VAL A 120 -6.68 12.55 -4.55
CA VAL A 120 -8.07 12.68 -4.98
C VAL A 120 -8.84 13.39 -3.87
N LEU A 121 -9.81 14.23 -4.23
CA LEU A 121 -10.70 14.87 -3.25
C LEU A 121 -11.58 13.81 -2.56
N GLU A 122 -11.98 14.08 -1.32
CA GLU A 122 -12.94 13.22 -0.62
C GLU A 122 -14.19 12.95 -1.47
N TYR A 123 -14.67 11.70 -1.46
CA TYR A 123 -15.81 11.20 -2.24
C TYR A 123 -15.61 11.15 -3.77
N ASN A 124 -14.41 11.41 -4.27
CA ASN A 124 -14.08 11.30 -5.69
C ASN A 124 -13.11 10.12 -5.94
N GLY A 125 -12.84 9.82 -7.22
CA GLY A 125 -11.95 8.74 -7.65
C GLY A 125 -12.69 7.45 -7.95
N LEU A 126 -11.94 6.48 -8.49
CA LEU A 126 -12.49 5.18 -8.89
C LEU A 126 -12.32 4.12 -7.79
N ARG A 127 -11.13 4.05 -7.19
CA ARG A 127 -10.73 3.04 -6.22
C ARG A 127 -9.55 3.55 -5.38
N SER A 128 -9.14 2.84 -4.33
CA SER A 128 -8.10 3.29 -3.39
C SER A 128 -6.86 2.41 -3.34
N LEU A 129 -6.84 1.27 -4.05
CA LEU A 129 -5.71 0.35 -4.11
C LEU A 129 -5.37 -0.04 -5.56
N GLY A 130 -4.09 -0.36 -5.80
CA GLY A 130 -3.66 -0.92 -7.08
C GLY A 130 -2.19 -1.33 -7.11
N CYS A 131 -1.79 -1.86 -8.27
CA CYS A 131 -0.41 -2.16 -8.61
C CYS A 131 0.06 -1.21 -9.74
N TYR A 132 1.29 -0.71 -9.66
CA TYR A 132 1.80 0.30 -10.58
C TYR A 132 3.27 0.08 -10.91
N TRP A 133 3.63 0.22 -12.19
CA TRP A 133 5.00 0.25 -12.67
C TRP A 133 5.58 1.66 -12.59
N ALA A 134 6.40 1.92 -11.57
CA ALA A 134 7.06 3.21 -11.38
C ALA A 134 8.34 3.32 -12.20
N ASN A 135 8.50 4.42 -12.94
CA ASN A 135 9.70 4.73 -13.72
C ASN A 135 10.68 5.59 -12.93
N ARG A 136 11.98 5.43 -13.21
CA ARG A 136 13.08 6.12 -12.52
C ARG A 136 12.93 6.11 -10.99
N PRO A 137 12.73 4.92 -10.40
CA PRO A 137 12.40 4.78 -8.99
C PRO A 137 13.57 5.17 -8.08
N ALA A 138 13.28 5.81 -6.95
CA ALA A 138 14.24 6.06 -5.89
C ALA A 138 13.55 6.04 -4.53
N VAL A 139 14.13 5.37 -3.54
CA VAL A 139 13.67 5.40 -2.14
C VAL A 139 14.74 6.02 -1.26
N GLN A 140 14.32 6.82 -0.27
CA GLN A 140 15.21 7.46 0.70
C GLN A 140 14.50 7.78 2.01
N ILE A 141 15.27 7.94 3.08
CA ILE A 141 14.80 8.54 4.33
C ILE A 141 14.93 10.06 4.20
N GLN A 142 13.87 10.80 4.55
CA GLN A 142 13.85 12.24 4.59
C GLN A 142 13.55 12.73 6.01
N PRO A 143 14.27 13.75 6.52
CA PRO A 143 13.90 14.42 7.77
C PRO A 143 12.54 15.12 7.62
N ALA A 144 11.67 14.99 8.62
CA ALA A 144 10.49 15.83 8.83
C ALA A 144 10.58 16.49 10.22
N PRO A 145 9.80 17.55 10.51
CA PRO A 145 9.94 18.34 11.74
C PRO A 145 9.84 17.53 13.03
N ASP A 146 9.08 16.44 13.02
CA ASP A 146 8.70 15.63 14.19
C ASP A 146 9.20 14.18 14.12
N HIS A 147 9.60 13.69 12.95
CA HIS A 147 10.11 12.33 12.76
C HIS A 147 10.82 12.17 11.41
N GLN A 148 11.47 11.03 11.19
CA GLN A 148 11.97 10.64 9.87
C GLN A 148 10.88 9.94 9.06
N ARG A 149 10.80 10.23 7.75
CA ARG A 149 9.83 9.61 6.84
C ARG A 149 10.54 8.95 5.68
N ILE A 150 10.04 7.80 5.26
CA ILE A 150 10.50 7.16 4.02
C ILE A 150 9.72 7.75 2.86
N ARG A 151 10.43 8.15 1.81
CA ARG A 151 9.88 8.77 0.61
C ARG A 151 10.29 7.99 -0.61
N PHE A 152 9.35 7.80 -1.51
CA PHE A 152 9.58 7.17 -2.80
C PHE A 152 9.35 8.20 -3.90
N SER A 153 10.30 8.31 -4.81
CA SER A 153 10.24 9.19 -5.97
C SER A 153 10.18 8.40 -7.26
N PHE A 154 9.41 8.89 -8.22
CA PHE A 154 9.24 8.29 -9.55
C PHE A 154 8.80 9.35 -10.57
N GLU A 155 8.88 9.00 -11.84
CA GLU A 155 8.43 9.83 -12.95
C GLU A 155 7.14 9.28 -13.57
N GLU A 156 6.19 10.17 -13.85
CA GLU A 156 5.02 9.88 -14.67
C GLU A 156 4.74 11.09 -15.59
N GLY A 157 4.85 10.85 -16.89
CA GLY A 157 4.92 11.92 -17.88
C GLY A 157 6.15 12.81 -17.63
N GLU A 158 5.94 14.12 -17.63
CA GLU A 158 7.00 15.12 -17.37
C GLU A 158 7.16 15.44 -15.88
N ARG A 159 6.35 14.84 -15.01
CA ARG A 159 6.34 15.15 -13.58
C ARG A 159 7.13 14.12 -12.79
N ARG A 160 7.89 14.62 -11.81
CA ARG A 160 8.52 13.82 -10.77
C ARG A 160 7.69 13.91 -9.49
N TYR A 161 7.21 12.77 -9.03
CA TYR A 161 6.51 12.65 -7.76
C TYR A 161 7.47 12.23 -6.66
N SER A 162 7.13 12.59 -5.43
CA SER A 162 7.69 12.12 -4.18
C SER A 162 6.51 11.86 -3.24
N VAL A 163 6.33 10.62 -2.81
CA VAL A 163 5.17 10.18 -2.02
C VAL A 163 5.64 9.41 -0.79
N PRO A 164 4.86 9.37 0.31
CA PRO A 164 5.23 8.60 1.49
C PRO A 164 5.24 7.10 1.19
N VAL A 165 6.15 6.39 1.84
CA VAL A 165 6.20 4.92 1.84
C VAL A 165 5.67 4.40 3.18
N THR A 166 4.69 3.51 3.12
CA THR A 166 4.07 2.89 4.29
C THR A 166 4.38 1.40 4.40
N ASP A 167 5.30 0.86 3.59
CA ASP A 167 5.74 -0.54 3.65
C ASP A 167 6.26 -0.88 5.05
N ILE A 168 5.50 -1.69 5.79
CA ILE A 168 5.77 -1.94 7.20
C ILE A 168 7.13 -2.60 7.43
N ARG A 169 7.68 -3.29 6.43
CA ARG A 169 8.98 -3.98 6.49
C ARG A 169 10.17 -3.02 6.54
N LEU A 170 9.97 -1.75 6.20
CA LEU A 170 11.01 -0.72 6.23
C LEU A 170 11.05 0.06 7.54
N TYR A 171 10.25 -0.34 8.52
CA TYR A 171 10.16 0.30 9.83
C TYR A 171 10.52 -0.70 10.94
N ALA A 172 11.00 -0.18 12.06
CA ALA A 172 11.31 -0.96 13.26
C ALA A 172 10.03 -1.53 13.89
N GLU A 173 10.17 -2.27 14.98
CA GLU A 173 9.04 -2.89 15.71
C GLU A 173 8.02 -1.89 16.25
N ASP A 174 8.42 -0.63 16.44
CA ASP A 174 7.48 0.45 16.79
C ASP A 174 6.58 0.86 15.61
N HIS A 175 6.90 0.38 14.41
CA HIS A 175 6.28 0.65 13.11
C HIS A 175 6.20 2.14 12.76
N VAL A 176 7.10 2.94 13.34
CA VAL A 176 7.18 4.40 13.17
C VAL A 176 8.60 4.80 12.75
N THR A 177 9.62 4.20 13.35
CA THR A 177 11.03 4.52 13.10
C THR A 177 11.52 3.81 11.83
N PRO A 178 11.95 4.54 10.78
CA PRO A 178 12.55 3.91 9.60
C PRO A 178 13.78 3.08 9.96
N LEU A 179 13.98 1.95 9.29
CA LEU A 179 15.19 1.13 9.40
C LEU A 179 16.20 1.57 8.33
N PRO A 180 17.29 2.28 8.69
CA PRO A 180 18.23 2.82 7.69
C PRO A 180 18.83 1.74 6.79
N ASP A 181 19.26 0.63 7.36
CA ASP A 181 19.88 -0.46 6.62
C ASP A 181 18.91 -1.12 5.63
N ALA A 182 17.65 -1.32 6.05
CA ALA A 182 16.62 -1.88 5.18
C ALA A 182 16.26 -0.93 4.03
N VAL A 183 16.19 0.39 4.30
CA VAL A 183 15.94 1.39 3.26
C VAL A 183 17.13 1.50 2.31
N GLN A 184 18.36 1.44 2.82
CA GLN A 184 19.58 1.46 2.00
C GLN A 184 19.68 0.22 1.10
N ALA A 185 19.43 -0.98 1.64
CA ALA A 185 19.39 -2.20 0.86
C ALA A 185 18.32 -2.14 -0.25
N MET A 186 17.13 -1.61 0.07
CA MET A 186 16.07 -1.39 -0.92
C MET A 186 16.48 -0.36 -1.98
N HIS A 187 17.15 0.73 -1.59
CA HIS A 187 17.69 1.74 -2.50
C HIS A 187 18.65 1.12 -3.52
N GLU A 188 19.63 0.36 -3.04
CA GLU A 188 20.64 -0.29 -3.87
C GLU A 188 20.04 -1.33 -4.83
N ALA A 189 19.04 -2.07 -4.36
CA ALA A 189 18.35 -3.03 -5.21
C ALA A 189 17.51 -2.33 -6.29
N ILE A 190 16.78 -1.28 -5.94
CA ILE A 190 15.98 -0.46 -6.86
C ILE A 190 16.85 0.20 -7.94
N ALA A 191 18.04 0.70 -7.58
CA ALA A 191 18.95 1.35 -8.50
C ALA A 191 19.40 0.45 -9.68
N ARG A 192 19.24 -0.87 -9.56
CA ARG A 192 19.55 -1.84 -10.62
C ARG A 192 18.43 -2.01 -11.65
N HIS A 193 17.28 -1.37 -11.44
CA HIS A 193 16.09 -1.53 -12.28
C HIS A 193 15.61 -0.19 -12.83
N ALA A 194 15.33 -0.15 -14.14
CA ALA A 194 14.77 1.04 -14.79
C ALA A 194 13.34 1.36 -14.31
N ARG A 195 12.62 0.33 -13.86
CA ARG A 195 11.27 0.41 -13.29
C ARG A 195 11.10 -0.58 -12.14
N VAL A 196 10.24 -0.25 -11.19
CA VAL A 196 9.92 -1.09 -10.03
C VAL A 196 8.41 -1.24 -9.90
N LEU A 197 7.97 -2.43 -9.49
CA LEU A 197 6.56 -2.71 -9.24
C LEU A 197 6.21 -2.24 -7.83
N LEU A 198 5.17 -1.44 -7.73
CA LEU A 198 4.65 -0.92 -6.49
C LEU A 198 3.24 -1.43 -6.24
N SER A 199 2.96 -1.75 -4.99
CA SER A 199 1.60 -1.69 -4.46
C SER A 199 1.35 -0.27 -3.98
N VAL A 200 0.39 0.42 -4.59
CA VAL A 200 0.05 1.83 -4.31
C VAL A 200 -1.33 1.92 -3.66
N GLY A 201 -1.55 2.96 -2.88
CA GLY A 201 -2.86 3.24 -2.34
C GLY A 201 -3.10 4.70 -2.03
N LEU A 202 -4.36 5.05 -1.85
CA LEU A 202 -4.78 6.35 -1.36
C LEU A 202 -4.99 6.28 0.17
N SER A 203 -4.52 7.31 0.88
CA SER A 203 -4.76 7.45 2.32
C SER A 203 -6.26 7.62 2.60
N ARG A 204 -6.67 7.49 3.87
CA ARG A 204 -7.94 8.08 4.31
C ARG A 204 -7.92 9.59 4.07
N ALA A 205 -9.09 10.19 3.89
CA ALA A 205 -9.22 11.62 3.63
C ALA A 205 -8.61 12.43 4.79
N PHE A 206 -7.72 13.35 4.46
CA PHE A 206 -7.09 14.25 5.43
C PHE A 206 -7.35 15.70 5.07
N LYS A 207 -7.84 16.47 6.05
CA LYS A 207 -8.10 17.90 5.92
C LYS A 207 -6.94 18.68 6.55
N SER A 208 -6.13 19.34 5.71
CA SER A 208 -4.94 20.07 6.18
C SER A 208 -5.26 21.39 6.90
N SER A 209 -6.40 21.99 6.63
CA SER A 209 -6.94 23.18 7.31
C SER A 209 -8.43 23.33 6.99
N ASP A 210 -9.15 24.12 7.78
CA ASP A 210 -10.60 24.27 7.61
C ASP A 210 -11.05 24.79 6.24
N ASN A 211 -10.18 25.57 5.59
CA ASN A 211 -10.43 26.19 4.29
C ASN A 211 -9.97 25.34 3.10
N ARG A 212 -9.48 24.12 3.34
CA ARG A 212 -9.07 23.20 2.27
C ARG A 212 -9.96 21.96 2.28
N PRO A 213 -10.32 21.43 1.09
CA PRO A 213 -11.04 20.17 1.03
C PRO A 213 -10.18 19.04 1.60
N ALA A 214 -10.83 17.99 2.10
CA ALA A 214 -10.12 16.78 2.51
C ALA A 214 -9.63 16.03 1.27
N VAL A 215 -8.42 15.48 1.36
CA VAL A 215 -7.72 14.82 0.25
C VAL A 215 -7.30 13.42 0.66
N HIS A 216 -7.55 12.46 -0.21
CA HIS A 216 -6.93 11.14 -0.17
C HIS A 216 -5.59 11.20 -0.92
N TRP A 217 -4.48 11.08 -0.19
CA TRP A 217 -3.14 11.27 -0.76
C TRP A 217 -2.58 9.95 -1.30
N LEU A 218 -1.87 10.01 -2.42
CA LEU A 218 -1.13 8.85 -2.92
C LEU A 218 -0.02 8.43 -1.95
N GLN A 219 0.12 7.13 -1.75
CA GLN A 219 1.15 6.51 -0.94
C GLN A 219 1.67 5.24 -1.64
N VAL A 220 2.93 4.91 -1.40
CA VAL A 220 3.50 3.59 -1.74
C VAL A 220 3.30 2.68 -0.56
N ASN A 221 2.42 1.70 -0.73
CA ASN A 221 2.08 0.74 0.30
C ASN A 221 3.17 -0.32 0.43
N ASN A 222 3.66 -0.89 -0.68
CA ASN A 222 4.80 -1.83 -0.67
C ASN A 222 5.62 -1.74 -1.95
N LEU A 223 6.91 -2.08 -1.84
CA LEU A 223 7.84 -2.19 -2.97
C LEU A 223 8.11 -3.65 -3.29
N HIS A 224 8.10 -3.99 -4.58
CA HIS A 224 8.29 -5.34 -5.08
C HIS A 224 9.40 -5.38 -6.12
N LEU A 225 10.33 -6.30 -5.92
CA LEU A 225 11.45 -6.56 -6.84
C LEU A 225 11.25 -7.93 -7.49
N PRO A 226 11.79 -8.15 -8.71
CA PRO A 226 11.74 -9.45 -9.35
C PRO A 226 12.39 -10.53 -8.46
N PRO A 227 11.87 -11.77 -8.46
CA PRO A 227 12.54 -12.88 -7.79
C PRO A 227 13.91 -13.15 -8.43
N THR A 228 14.89 -13.52 -7.61
CA THR A 228 16.24 -13.93 -8.02
C THR A 228 16.29 -15.35 -8.57
#